data_AF-A0AAN2TUL1-F1
#
_entry.id   AF-A0AAN2TUL1-F1
#
_cell.length_a   1.000
_cell.length_b   1.000
_cell.length_c   1.000
_cell.angle_alpha   90.00
_cell.angle_beta   90.00
_cell.angle_gamma   90.00
#
_symmetry.space_group_name_H-M   'P 1'
#
loop_
_entity.id
_entity.type
_entity.pdbx_description
1 polymer ?
#
loop_
_entity_poly.entity_id
_entity_poly.type
_entity_poly.pdbx_seq_one_letter_code
_entity_poly.pdbx_strand_id
1 'polypeptide(L)'
;MKQIFRSKIFYLIIFLVILGVVLVFNNDEEPTEKLTADDFFTTLADGKVTFREVEQRKSVIEISGRLAGYEKDQYFVASVPNSETSLDRMNNAAEEHDIEKMEFTPYKEASGWVTLFTTTMPFIILSILFLGLLLFRVIIKR
;
A
#
# COMPACT_ATOMS: atom_id res chain seq x y z
N MET A 1 -30.82 34.38 1.35
CA MET A 1 -29.70 33.70 2.02
C MET A 1 -29.93 32.21 2.33
N LYS A 2 -31.17 31.71 2.56
CA LYS A 2 -31.45 30.27 2.79
C LYS A 2 -31.29 29.36 1.55
N GLN A 3 -31.31 29.91 0.34
CA GLN A 3 -31.27 29.15 -0.93
C GLN A 3 -29.84 28.88 -1.43
N ILE A 4 -28.90 29.77 -1.14
CA ILE A 4 -27.48 29.67 -1.53
C ILE A 4 -26.73 28.69 -0.60
N PHE A 5 -27.16 28.56 0.66
CA PHE A 5 -26.57 27.63 1.63
C PHE A 5 -26.96 26.17 1.36
N ARG A 6 -28.20 25.91 0.90
CA ARG A 6 -28.69 24.55 0.58
C ARG A 6 -27.94 23.90 -0.59
N SER A 7 -27.51 24.66 -1.60
CA SER A 7 -26.75 24.12 -2.73
C SER A 7 -25.25 24.06 -2.46
N LYS A 8 -24.66 25.06 -1.79
CA LYS A 8 -23.22 25.12 -1.52
C LYS A 8 -22.73 24.06 -0.52
N ILE A 9 -23.53 23.73 0.50
CA ILE A 9 -23.15 22.70 1.50
C ILE A 9 -22.95 21.32 0.87
N PHE A 10 -23.68 21.03 -0.21
CA PHE A 10 -23.60 19.77 -0.91
C PHE A 10 -22.28 19.62 -1.70
N TYR A 11 -21.84 20.68 -2.38
CA TYR A 11 -20.53 20.71 -3.03
C TYR A 11 -19.38 20.64 -2.01
N LEU A 12 -19.56 21.23 -0.82
CA LEU A 12 -18.62 21.09 0.30
C LEU A 12 -18.50 19.62 0.77
N ILE A 13 -19.62 18.89 0.86
CA ILE A 13 -19.63 17.47 1.26
C ILE A 13 -18.92 16.62 0.20
N ILE A 14 -19.19 16.83 -1.09
CA ILE A 14 -18.47 16.12 -2.17
C ILE A 14 -16.97 16.38 -2.08
N PHE A 15 -16.57 17.64 -1.88
CA PHE A 15 -15.16 18.01 -1.73
C PHE A 15 -14.51 17.31 -0.53
N LEU A 16 -15.18 17.25 0.62
CA LEU A 16 -14.69 16.53 1.80
C LEU A 16 -14.58 15.02 1.57
N VAL A 17 -15.51 14.41 0.85
CA VAL A 17 -15.44 12.98 0.48
C VAL A 17 -14.25 12.71 -0.43
N ILE A 18 -14.05 13.53 -1.47
CA ILE A 18 -12.89 13.40 -2.36
C ILE A 18 -11.59 13.55 -1.58
N LEU A 19 -11.50 14.54 -0.70
CA LEU A 19 -10.33 14.75 0.16
C LEU A 19 -10.07 13.54 1.07
N GLY A 20 -11.12 12.99 1.68
CA GLY A 20 -11.00 11.79 2.53
C GLY A 20 -10.53 10.56 1.75
N VAL A 21 -11.02 10.36 0.53
CA VAL A 21 -10.53 9.30 -0.37
C VAL A 21 -9.04 9.52 -0.69
N VAL A 22 -8.66 10.71 -1.15
CA VAL A 22 -7.24 10.99 -1.49
C VAL A 22 -6.32 10.75 -0.29
N LEU A 23 -6.72 11.12 0.92
CA LEU A 23 -5.93 10.89 2.13
C LEU A 23 -5.77 9.40 2.48
N VAL A 24 -6.81 8.58 2.26
CA VAL A 24 -6.73 7.14 2.53
C VAL A 24 -5.87 6.43 1.48
N PHE A 25 -5.94 6.84 0.21
CA PHE A 25 -5.21 6.21 -0.89
C PHE A 25 -3.76 6.71 -1.04
N ASN A 26 -3.36 7.81 -0.39
CA ASN A 26 -1.97 8.30 -0.37
C ASN A 26 -1.12 7.71 0.77
N ASN A 27 -1.66 6.78 1.58
CA ASN A 27 -0.91 6.15 2.67
C ASN A 27 -0.08 4.94 2.24
N ASP A 28 -0.01 4.64 0.94
CA ASP A 28 0.96 3.66 0.44
C ASP A 28 2.35 4.32 0.54
N GLU A 29 3.05 4.09 1.65
CA GLU A 29 4.47 4.41 1.77
C GLU A 29 5.18 3.74 0.59
N GLU A 30 5.77 4.54 -0.31
CA GLU A 30 6.62 3.98 -1.35
C GLU A 30 7.96 3.60 -0.71
N PRO A 31 8.56 2.46 -1.11
CA PRO A 31 9.87 2.10 -0.61
C PRO A 31 10.87 3.19 -0.96
N THR A 32 11.74 3.53 0.00
CA THR A 32 12.81 4.52 -0.21
C THR A 32 13.71 4.10 -1.35
N GLU A 33 13.93 2.79 -1.48
CA GLU A 33 14.75 2.22 -2.54
C GLU A 33 14.23 0.84 -2.97
N LYS A 34 14.32 0.55 -4.27
CA LYS A 34 14.11 -0.78 -4.84
C LYS A 34 15.46 -1.38 -5.19
N LEU A 35 15.87 -2.39 -4.43
CA LEU A 35 17.14 -3.08 -4.68
C LEU A 35 16.95 -4.17 -5.73
N THR A 36 17.96 -4.32 -6.60
CA THR A 36 18.04 -5.53 -7.43
C THR A 36 18.37 -6.73 -6.54
N ALA A 37 18.14 -7.95 -7.05
CA ALA A 37 18.52 -9.16 -6.32
C ALA A 37 20.02 -9.16 -5.98
N ASP A 38 20.86 -8.70 -6.91
CA ASP A 38 22.31 -8.65 -6.70
C ASP A 38 22.68 -7.63 -5.61
N ASP A 39 22.13 -6.41 -5.66
CA ASP A 39 22.38 -5.39 -4.63
C ASP A 39 21.91 -5.86 -3.24
N PHE A 40 20.76 -6.52 -3.19
CA PHE A 40 20.25 -7.13 -1.96
C PHE A 40 21.21 -8.19 -1.42
N PHE A 41 21.68 -9.12 -2.24
CA PHE A 41 22.62 -10.14 -1.77
C PHE A 41 23.97 -9.57 -1.37
N THR A 42 24.45 -8.50 -2.03
CA THR A 42 25.67 -7.79 -1.63
C THR A 42 25.51 -7.12 -0.28
N THR A 43 24.41 -6.38 -0.07
CA THR A 43 24.15 -5.70 1.20
C THR A 43 23.85 -6.69 2.34
N LEU A 44 23.24 -7.83 2.03
CA LEU A 44 23.01 -8.93 2.96
C LEU A 44 24.32 -9.59 3.41
N ALA A 45 25.24 -9.85 2.47
CA ALA A 45 26.57 -10.39 2.75
C ALA A 45 27.49 -9.41 3.50
N ASP A 46 27.17 -8.12 3.46
CA ASP A 46 27.83 -7.08 4.26
C ASP A 46 27.32 -7.04 5.72
N GLY A 47 26.29 -7.81 6.06
CA GLY A 47 25.67 -7.81 7.40
C GLY A 47 24.94 -6.50 7.73
N LYS A 48 24.58 -5.69 6.72
CA LYS A 48 23.97 -4.35 6.91
C LYS A 48 22.44 -4.37 6.86
N VAL A 49 21.82 -5.53 6.80
CA VAL A 49 20.37 -5.69 6.58
C VAL A 49 19.67 -6.05 7.89
N THR A 50 18.60 -5.34 8.19
CA THR A 50 17.61 -5.74 9.20
C THR A 50 16.27 -6.01 8.52
N PHE A 51 15.78 -7.25 8.60
CA PHE A 51 14.49 -7.62 8.00
C PHE A 51 13.31 -6.94 8.71
N ARG A 52 12.32 -6.53 7.92
CA ARG A 52 11.03 -6.03 8.40
C ARG A 52 9.92 -7.01 8.06
N GLU A 53 9.88 -7.45 6.81
CA GLU A 53 8.82 -8.31 6.29
C GLU A 53 9.37 -9.14 5.13
N VAL A 54 9.00 -10.42 5.09
CA VAL A 54 9.38 -11.36 4.02
C VAL A 54 8.12 -12.04 3.53
N GLU A 55 7.71 -11.69 2.31
CA GLU A 55 6.49 -12.18 1.69
C GLU A 55 6.80 -13.16 0.56
N GLN A 56 6.19 -14.35 0.61
CA GLN A 56 6.24 -15.28 -0.51
C GLN A 56 5.15 -14.92 -1.52
N ARG A 57 5.57 -14.46 -2.71
CA ARG A 57 4.73 -14.34 -3.90
C ARG A 57 5.01 -15.54 -4.82
N LYS A 58 4.18 -15.70 -5.85
CA LYS A 58 4.17 -16.88 -6.75
C LYS A 58 5.58 -17.34 -7.17
N SER A 59 6.31 -16.53 -7.94
CA SER A 59 7.63 -16.87 -8.48
C SER A 59 8.79 -16.11 -7.82
N VAL A 60 8.49 -15.19 -6.91
CA VAL A 60 9.46 -14.31 -6.27
C VAL A 60 9.17 -14.18 -4.78
N ILE A 61 10.21 -13.97 -4.00
CA ILE A 61 10.12 -13.60 -2.60
C ILE A 61 10.37 -12.10 -2.55
N GLU A 62 9.44 -11.36 -1.97
CA GLU A 62 9.59 -9.93 -1.74
C GLU A 62 10.07 -9.70 -0.32
N ILE A 63 11.15 -8.94 -0.21
CA ILE A 63 11.87 -8.74 1.04
C ILE A 63 11.90 -7.25 1.31
N SER A 64 11.33 -6.87 2.44
CA SER A 64 11.36 -5.50 2.95
C SER A 64 12.26 -5.44 4.17
N GLY A 65 13.14 -4.45 4.21
CA GLY A 65 14.08 -4.31 5.30
C GLY A 65 14.69 -2.92 5.37
N ARG A 66 15.62 -2.74 6.31
CA ARG A 66 16.36 -1.50 6.49
C ARG A 66 17.84 -1.77 6.37
N LEU A 67 18.55 -0.85 5.71
CA LEU A 67 20.00 -0.86 5.70
C LEU A 67 20.53 -0.09 6.92
N ALA A 68 21.75 -0.41 7.34
CA ALA A 68 22.44 0.35 8.37
C ALA A 68 22.53 1.84 7.99
N GLY A 69 22.03 2.71 8.87
CA GLY A 69 22.00 4.17 8.65
C GLY A 69 20.68 4.71 8.09
N TYR A 70 19.68 3.85 7.81
CA TYR A 70 18.34 4.29 7.40
C TYR A 70 17.60 4.93 8.59
N GLU A 71 16.82 5.98 8.29
CA GLU A 71 15.87 6.55 9.25
C GLU A 71 14.69 5.58 9.52
N LYS A 72 13.86 5.88 10.52
CA LYS A 72 12.83 4.95 11.01
C LYS A 72 11.79 4.59 9.95
N ASP A 73 11.49 5.54 9.08
CA ASP A 73 10.54 5.50 7.96
C ASP A 73 11.17 5.04 6.65
N GLN A 74 12.51 4.96 6.58
CA GLN A 74 13.19 4.50 5.38
C GLN A 74 13.28 2.98 5.35
N TYR A 75 12.98 2.38 4.20
CA TYR A 75 13.12 0.96 3.97
C TYR A 75 13.36 0.66 2.49
N PHE A 76 14.02 -0.47 2.23
CA PHE A 76 14.17 -1.01 0.89
C PHE A 76 13.14 -2.11 0.64
N VAL A 77 12.87 -2.36 -0.65
CA VAL A 77 12.19 -3.57 -1.12
C VAL A 77 13.08 -4.24 -2.17
N ALA A 78 13.28 -5.55 -2.03
CA ALA A 78 13.98 -6.39 -3.00
C ALA A 78 13.09 -7.54 -3.45
N SER A 79 13.17 -7.91 -4.72
CA SER A 79 12.50 -9.09 -5.27
C SER A 79 13.53 -10.11 -5.70
N VAL A 80 13.56 -11.26 -5.03
CA VAL A 80 14.47 -12.37 -5.35
C VAL A 80 13.70 -13.56 -5.91
N PRO A 81 14.29 -14.37 -6.81
CA PRO A 81 13.65 -15.57 -7.32
C PRO A 81 13.32 -16.56 -6.18
N ASN A 82 12.08 -17.07 -6.14
CA ASN A 82 11.72 -18.11 -5.19
C ASN A 82 12.37 -19.44 -5.62
N SER A 83 13.56 -19.70 -5.09
CA SER A 83 14.41 -20.85 -5.45
C SER A 83 15.21 -21.29 -4.23
N GLU A 84 15.53 -22.59 -4.15
CA GLU A 84 16.35 -23.14 -3.07
C GLU A 84 17.68 -22.39 -2.95
N THR A 85 18.34 -22.08 -4.08
CA THR A 85 19.59 -21.30 -4.09
C THR A 85 19.45 -19.92 -3.43
N SER A 86 18.32 -19.24 -3.64
CA SER A 86 18.11 -17.92 -3.03
C SER A 86 17.84 -18.03 -1.53
N LEU A 87 17.06 -19.04 -1.12
CA LEU A 87 16.79 -19.34 0.29
C LEU A 87 18.06 -19.73 1.04
N ASP A 88 18.90 -20.58 0.46
CA ASP A 88 20.17 -20.99 1.06
C ASP A 88 21.11 -19.80 1.24
N ARG A 89 21.24 -18.93 0.22
CA ARG A 89 22.05 -17.71 0.32
C ARG A 89 21.54 -16.79 1.44
N MET A 90 20.23 -16.65 1.57
CA MET A 90 19.63 -15.83 2.63
C MET A 90 19.86 -16.43 4.02
N ASN A 91 19.63 -17.74 4.18
CA ASN A 91 19.82 -18.44 5.46
C ASN A 91 21.29 -18.43 5.90
N ASN A 92 22.23 -18.71 4.98
CA ASN A 92 23.65 -18.69 5.27
C ASN A 92 24.12 -17.31 5.74
N ALA A 93 23.70 -16.24 5.05
CA ALA A 93 24.06 -14.88 5.45
C ALA A 93 23.40 -14.47 6.78
N ALA A 94 22.19 -14.94 7.06
CA ALA A 94 21.53 -14.70 8.35
C ALA A 94 22.27 -15.39 9.51
N GLU A 95 22.73 -16.64 9.30
CA GLU A 95 23.53 -17.37 10.29
C GLU A 95 24.92 -16.76 10.49
N GLU A 96 25.58 -16.30 9.41
CA GLU A 96 26.93 -15.70 9.47
C GLU A 96 26.95 -14.36 10.21
N HIS A 97 25.88 -13.57 10.08
CA HIS A 97 25.78 -12.23 10.64
C HIS A 97 24.84 -12.11 11.85
N ASP A 98 24.37 -13.22 12.41
CA ASP A 98 23.43 -13.28 13.55
C ASP A 98 22.16 -12.43 13.31
N ILE A 99 21.68 -12.43 12.06
CA ILE A 99 20.44 -11.75 11.67
C ILE A 99 19.27 -12.63 12.13
N GLU A 100 18.23 -12.01 12.68
CA GLU A 100 17.01 -12.73 13.09
C GLU A 100 16.47 -13.61 11.95
N LYS A 101 16.02 -14.82 12.32
CA LYS A 101 15.50 -15.79 11.36
C LYS A 101 14.33 -15.18 10.58
N MET A 102 14.40 -15.32 9.27
CA MET A 102 13.37 -14.81 8.37
C MET A 102 12.09 -15.64 8.52
N GLU A 103 11.03 -15.01 9.04
CA GLU A 103 9.70 -15.59 9.02
C GLU A 103 9.02 -15.31 7.69
N PHE A 104 8.83 -16.35 6.89
CA PHE A 104 8.12 -16.24 5.63
C PHE A 104 6.61 -16.16 5.89
N THR A 105 6.02 -15.06 5.48
CA THR A 105 4.57 -14.90 5.49
C THR A 105 4.03 -15.08 4.06
N PRO A 106 2.93 -15.84 3.87
CA PRO A 106 2.31 -15.94 2.57
C PRO A 106 1.68 -14.59 2.19
N TYR A 107 1.93 -14.12 0.97
CA TYR A 107 1.30 -12.89 0.49
C TYR A 107 -0.22 -13.02 0.50
N LYS A 108 -0.90 -12.14 1.24
CA LYS A 108 -2.37 -12.10 1.28
C LYS A 108 -2.86 -11.11 0.23
N GLU A 109 -3.25 -11.63 -0.93
CA GLU A 109 -3.99 -10.83 -1.90
C GLU A 109 -5.27 -10.29 -1.25
N ALA A 110 -5.53 -8.99 -1.43
CA ALA A 110 -6.79 -8.40 -1.00
C ALA A 110 -7.93 -9.17 -1.66
N SER A 111 -8.93 -9.58 -0.86
CA SER A 111 -10.09 -10.30 -1.37
C SER A 111 -10.72 -9.50 -2.51
N GLY A 112 -11.07 -10.16 -3.62
CA GLY A 112 -11.72 -9.51 -4.74
C GLY A 112 -12.97 -8.73 -4.31
N TRP A 113 -13.71 -9.20 -3.30
CA TRP A 113 -14.82 -8.45 -2.72
C TRP A 113 -14.38 -7.18 -2.02
N VAL A 114 -13.30 -7.22 -1.23
CA VAL A 114 -12.74 -6.03 -0.57
C VAL A 114 -12.30 -5.01 -1.62
N THR A 115 -11.54 -5.44 -2.62
CA THR A 115 -11.09 -4.56 -3.73
C THR A 115 -12.26 -3.95 -4.48
N LEU A 116 -13.29 -4.75 -4.79
CA LEU A 116 -14.50 -4.25 -5.44
C LEU A 116 -15.21 -3.20 -4.57
N PHE A 117 -15.39 -3.45 -3.27
CA PHE A 117 -16.03 -2.50 -2.38
C PHE A 117 -15.19 -1.23 -2.21
N THR A 118 -13.88 -1.32 -1.96
CA THR A 118 -13.02 -0.13 -1.77
C THR A 118 -12.93 0.72 -3.03
N THR A 119 -12.91 0.09 -4.21
CA THR A 119 -12.83 0.80 -5.50
C THR A 119 -14.19 1.39 -5.89
N THR A 120 -15.29 0.68 -5.65
CA THR A 120 -16.64 1.07 -6.11
C THR A 120 -17.34 2.01 -5.13
N MET A 121 -17.04 1.91 -3.83
CA MET A 121 -17.69 2.69 -2.76
C MET A 121 -17.58 4.21 -2.96
N PRO A 122 -16.43 4.80 -3.37
CA PRO A 122 -16.35 6.21 -3.73
C PRO A 122 -17.36 6.60 -4.84
N PHE A 123 -17.49 5.76 -5.87
CA PHE A 123 -18.44 6.01 -6.97
C PHE A 123 -19.90 5.88 -6.53
N ILE A 124 -20.22 4.94 -5.63
CA ILE A 124 -21.57 4.80 -5.06
C ILE A 124 -21.95 6.04 -4.27
N ILE A 125 -21.05 6.52 -3.41
CA ILE A 125 -21.26 7.74 -2.62
C ILE A 125 -21.48 8.93 -3.55
N LEU A 126 -20.63 9.12 -4.55
CA LEU A 126 -20.79 10.19 -5.55
C LEU A 126 -22.10 10.06 -6.36
N SER A 127 -22.50 8.84 -6.72
CA SER A 127 -23.73 8.58 -7.48
C SER A 127 -24.98 8.91 -6.66
N ILE A 128 -25.03 8.49 -5.40
CA ILE A 128 -26.14 8.80 -4.47
C ILE A 128 -26.24 10.32 -4.27
N LEU A 129 -25.10 10.98 -4.05
CA LEU A 129 -25.05 12.43 -3.96
C LEU A 129 -25.60 13.06 -5.25
N PHE A 130 -25.07 12.69 -6.42
CA PHE A 130 -25.49 13.25 -7.71
C PHE A 130 -26.99 13.07 -7.98
N LEU A 131 -27.53 11.87 -7.72
CA LEU A 131 -28.95 11.59 -7.84
C LEU A 131 -29.79 12.43 -6.87
N GLY A 132 -29.32 12.61 -5.63
CA GLY A 132 -29.95 13.51 -4.66
C GLY A 132 -30.03 14.96 -5.18
N LEU A 133 -28.98 15.46 -5.82
CA LEU A 133 -28.96 16.79 -6.45
C LEU A 133 -29.94 16.89 -7.64
N LEU A 134 -29.98 15.85 -8.48
CA LEU A 134 -30.91 15.78 -9.60
C LEU A 134 -32.37 15.77 -9.11
N LEU A 135 -32.70 14.90 -8.15
CA LEU A 135 -34.03 14.82 -7.55
C LEU A 135 -34.42 16.12 -6.86
N PHE A 136 -33.51 16.74 -6.10
CA PHE A 136 -33.75 18.04 -5.48
C PHE A 136 -34.04 19.14 -6.51
N ARG A 137 -33.31 19.16 -7.64
CA ARG A 137 -33.59 20.08 -8.74
C ARG A 137 -34.93 19.81 -9.41
N VAL A 138 -35.30 18.54 -9.61
CA VAL A 138 -36.57 18.15 -10.25
C VAL A 138 -37.76 18.48 -9.34
N ILE A 139 -37.66 18.23 -8.04
CA ILE A 139 -38.72 18.53 -7.06
C ILE A 139 -38.91 20.04 -6.89
N ILE A 140 -37.85 20.85 -6.96
CA ILE A 140 -37.95 22.32 -6.81
C ILE A 140 -38.43 23.03 -8.10
N LYS A 141 -38.23 22.41 -9.28
CA LYS A 141 -38.74 22.93 -10.56
C LYS A 141 -40.22 22.61 -10.79
N ARG A 142 -40.84 21.77 -9.96
CA ARG A 142 -42.26 21.40 -10.02
C ARG A 142 -43.02 22.15 -8.95
#